data_AF-A0A0G1LFR5-F1
#
_entry.id   AF-A0A0G1LFR5-F1
#
_cell.length_a   1.000
_cell.length_b   1.000
_cell.length_c   1.000
_cell.angle_alpha   90.00
_cell.angle_beta   90.00
_cell.angle_gamma   90.00
#
_symmetry.space_group_name_H-M   'P 1'
#
loop_
_entity.id
_entity.type
_entity.pdbx_description
1 polymer ?
#
loop_
_entity_poly.entity_id
_entity_poly.type
_entity_poly.pdbx_seq_one_letter_code
_entity_poly.pdbx_strand_id
1 'polypeptide(L)'
;MALKAPFSFYRKYFILYLYMIHPTKYIIHDIKMKTFICEICGDAYLGGEKPHSCPYCGARSAFIKEGKDANPVINQPMEISELSRKNLLETLELETRANAIYLCMADNADTYEIGTMYKRLALVELEHANIVRKFLKIELPEHREETCSSEDVENFQKTIELEEHAQDIYAKFSKEAVEQPLKIFFTALTQAEQDHIELIKNYI
;
A
#
# COMPACT_ATOMS: atom_id res chain seq x y z
N MET A 1 -29.28 -35.15 -44.69
CA MET A 1 -28.40 -35.60 -45.79
C MET A 1 -27.03 -34.98 -45.54
N ALA A 2 -26.14 -35.72 -44.88
CA ALA A 2 -24.81 -35.22 -44.50
C ALA A 2 -23.84 -35.41 -45.68
N LEU A 3 -23.38 -34.32 -46.26
CA LEU A 3 -22.33 -34.34 -47.29
C LEU A 3 -20.97 -34.52 -46.59
N LYS A 4 -20.41 -35.72 -46.71
CA LYS A 4 -19.01 -36.00 -46.35
C LYS A 4 -18.11 -35.34 -47.39
N ALA A 5 -17.38 -34.30 -47.00
CA ALA A 5 -16.26 -33.79 -47.80
C ALA A 5 -15.03 -34.73 -47.63
N PRO A 6 -14.27 -35.03 -48.71
CA PRO A 6 -13.17 -35.97 -48.65
C PRO A 6 -11.93 -35.36 -47.97
N PHE A 7 -11.27 -36.18 -47.15
CA PHE A 7 -10.08 -35.91 -46.31
C PHE A 7 -8.83 -35.42 -47.07
N SER A 8 -8.92 -35.20 -48.39
CA SER A 8 -7.80 -34.90 -49.29
C SER A 8 -7.58 -33.41 -49.56
N PHE A 9 -8.49 -32.52 -49.13
CA PHE A 9 -8.35 -31.08 -49.40
C PHE A 9 -7.47 -30.35 -48.37
N TYR A 10 -7.38 -30.87 -47.13
CA TYR A 10 -6.68 -30.20 -46.03
C TYR A 10 -5.15 -30.36 -46.04
N ARG A 11 -4.60 -31.28 -46.84
CA ARG A 11 -3.15 -31.59 -46.80
C ARG A 11 -2.28 -30.64 -47.63
N LYS A 12 -2.86 -29.90 -48.58
CA LYS A 12 -2.11 -28.99 -49.47
C LYS A 12 -1.97 -27.58 -48.90
N TYR A 13 -2.92 -27.13 -48.08
CA TYR A 13 -2.89 -25.81 -47.43
C TYR A 13 -2.13 -25.79 -46.09
N PHE A 14 -1.89 -26.96 -45.48
CA PHE A 14 -1.13 -27.04 -44.23
C PHE A 14 0.39 -26.85 -44.42
N ILE A 15 0.91 -27.09 -45.64
CA ILE A 15 2.36 -27.05 -45.91
C ILE A 15 2.84 -25.64 -46.32
N LEU A 16 1.95 -24.76 -46.80
CA LEU A 16 2.34 -23.37 -47.09
C LEU A 16 2.30 -22.43 -45.87
N TYR A 17 1.57 -22.77 -44.81
CA TYR A 17 1.49 -21.91 -43.62
C TYR A 17 2.71 -22.03 -42.68
N LEU A 18 3.51 -23.09 -42.84
CA LEU A 18 4.71 -23.33 -42.04
C LEU A 18 5.94 -22.50 -42.48
N TYR A 19 5.89 -21.85 -43.65
CA TYR A 19 7.03 -21.11 -44.21
C TYR A 19 6.89 -19.57 -44.18
N MET A 20 5.86 -19.03 -43.52
CA MET A 20 5.67 -17.58 -43.36
C MET A 20 5.71 -17.08 -41.91
N ILE A 21 6.12 -17.92 -40.97
CA ILE A 21 6.33 -17.49 -39.58
C ILE A 21 7.76 -16.96 -39.49
N HIS A 22 7.94 -15.66 -39.68
CA HIS A 22 9.15 -15.00 -39.24
C HIS A 22 9.38 -15.36 -37.76
N PRO A 23 10.59 -15.80 -37.38
CA PRO A 23 10.91 -15.98 -35.98
C PRO A 23 11.02 -14.58 -35.37
N THR A 24 9.88 -13.99 -34.98
CA THR A 24 9.89 -13.05 -33.88
C THR A 24 10.47 -13.82 -32.72
N LYS A 25 11.77 -13.60 -32.46
CA LYS A 25 12.41 -14.03 -31.23
C LYS A 25 11.52 -13.50 -30.11
N TYR A 26 10.70 -14.38 -29.54
CA TYR A 26 10.13 -14.14 -28.22
C TYR A 26 11.34 -14.05 -27.30
N ILE A 27 11.80 -12.83 -27.05
CA ILE A 27 12.73 -12.56 -25.97
C ILE A 27 11.90 -12.80 -24.72
N ILE A 28 11.92 -14.04 -24.23
CA ILE A 28 11.60 -14.32 -22.83
C ILE A 28 12.63 -13.51 -22.06
N HIS A 29 12.27 -12.30 -21.64
CA HIS A 29 12.99 -11.64 -20.57
C HIS A 29 12.77 -12.53 -19.36
N ASP A 30 13.82 -13.23 -18.92
CA ASP A 30 13.83 -13.90 -17.62
C ASP A 30 13.63 -12.82 -16.55
N ILE A 31 12.37 -12.63 -16.13
CA ILE A 31 12.05 -11.74 -15.02
C ILE A 31 12.58 -12.43 -13.77
N LYS A 32 13.77 -12.01 -13.35
CA LYS A 32 14.37 -12.49 -12.11
C LYS A 32 13.58 -11.91 -10.93
N MET A 33 12.75 -12.74 -10.31
CA MET A 33 12.04 -12.38 -9.08
C MET A 33 13.03 -12.02 -7.98
N LYS A 34 12.72 -10.94 -7.27
CA LYS A 34 13.48 -10.43 -6.14
C LYS A 34 12.56 -10.21 -4.95
N THR A 35 13.16 -10.20 -3.77
CA THR A 35 12.52 -9.76 -2.54
C THR A 35 12.93 -8.32 -2.27
N PHE A 36 11.94 -7.44 -2.15
CA PHE A 36 12.13 -6.06 -1.72
C PHE A 36 11.45 -5.87 -0.37
N ILE A 37 12.14 -5.29 0.59
CA ILE A 37 11.62 -5.09 1.94
C ILE A 37 11.50 -3.60 2.20
N CYS A 38 10.37 -3.19 2.77
CA CYS A 38 10.16 -1.83 3.23
C CYS A 38 10.89 -1.61 4.57
N GLU A 39 11.77 -0.62 4.62
CA GLU A 39 12.50 -0.21 5.82
C GLU A 39 11.56 0.38 6.90
N ILE A 40 10.31 0.71 6.57
CA ILE A 40 9.33 1.30 7.50
C ILE A 40 8.49 0.22 8.16
N CYS A 41 7.71 -0.55 7.38
CA CYS A 41 6.82 -1.57 7.93
C CYS A 41 7.47 -2.95 8.15
N GLY A 42 8.58 -3.21 7.47
CA GLY A 42 9.28 -4.49 7.48
C GLY A 42 8.70 -5.56 6.56
N ASP A 43 7.61 -5.28 5.84
CA ASP A 43 7.00 -6.25 4.93
C ASP A 43 7.77 -6.39 3.62
N ALA A 44 7.66 -7.60 3.06
CA ALA A 44 8.32 -7.99 1.82
C ALA A 44 7.36 -7.94 0.63
N TYR A 45 7.73 -7.18 -0.40
CA TYR A 45 7.16 -7.26 -1.74
C TYR A 45 8.00 -8.20 -2.61
N LEU A 46 7.33 -9.12 -3.32
CA LEU A 46 7.95 -10.07 -4.24
C LEU A 46 7.65 -9.63 -5.68
N GLY A 47 8.69 -9.24 -6.43
CA GLY A 47 8.51 -8.74 -7.79
C GLY A 47 9.80 -8.72 -8.61
N GLY A 48 9.67 -8.51 -9.93
CA GLY A 48 10.82 -8.37 -10.82
C GLY A 48 11.57 -7.04 -10.62
N GLU A 49 10.84 -5.99 -10.20
CA GLU A 49 11.36 -4.64 -10.02
C GLU A 49 10.90 -4.07 -8.68
N LYS A 50 11.63 -3.03 -8.21
CA LYS A 50 11.32 -2.35 -6.96
C LYS A 50 10.05 -1.51 -7.15
N PRO A 51 9.04 -1.60 -6.26
CA PRO A 51 7.82 -0.81 -6.40
C PRO A 51 8.11 0.68 -6.12
N HIS A 52 7.26 1.57 -6.68
CA HIS A 52 7.40 3.01 -6.51
C HIS A 52 7.09 3.47 -5.07
N SER A 53 6.15 2.78 -4.42
CA SER A 53 5.81 2.93 -3.00
C SER A 53 5.57 1.54 -2.41
N CYS A 54 5.75 1.42 -1.09
CA CYS A 54 5.43 0.22 -0.35
C CYS A 54 3.93 -0.04 -0.52
N PRO A 55 3.51 -1.21 -1.03
CA PRO A 55 2.10 -1.46 -1.23
C PRO A 55 1.37 -1.54 0.12
N TYR A 56 2.04 -1.87 1.22
CA TYR A 56 1.42 -2.12 2.52
C TYR A 56 1.20 -0.84 3.33
N CYS A 57 2.20 0.04 3.40
CA CYS A 57 2.19 1.21 4.30
C CYS A 57 2.45 2.55 3.57
N GLY A 58 2.29 2.60 2.25
CA GLY A 58 2.48 3.83 1.46
C GLY A 58 3.92 4.38 1.34
N ALA A 59 4.87 3.93 2.17
CA ALA A 59 6.22 4.48 2.21
C ALA A 59 6.92 4.50 0.85
N ARG A 60 7.44 5.66 0.45
CA ARG A 60 8.05 5.87 -0.88
C ARG A 60 9.27 4.97 -1.14
N SER A 61 9.57 4.74 -2.43
CA SER A 61 10.62 3.81 -2.90
C SER A 61 12.03 4.00 -2.31
N ALA A 62 12.34 5.18 -1.75
CA ALA A 62 13.59 5.43 -1.05
C ALA A 62 13.76 4.54 0.20
N PHE A 63 12.65 4.16 0.83
CA PHE A 63 12.59 3.25 1.98
C PHE A 63 12.51 1.78 1.58
N ILE A 64 12.61 1.43 0.29
CA ILE A 64 12.50 0.04 -0.14
C ILE A 64 13.88 -0.44 -0.58
N LYS A 65 14.34 -1.55 0.02
CA LYS A 65 15.66 -2.16 -0.23
C LYS A 65 15.49 -3.57 -0.79
N GLU A 66 16.49 -4.07 -1.51
CA GLU A 66 16.56 -5.52 -1.79
C GLU A 66 16.75 -6.25 -0.45
N GLY A 67 16.13 -7.43 -0.30
CA GLY A 67 15.99 -8.07 1.02
C GLY A 67 17.30 -8.37 1.75
N LYS A 68 18.41 -8.57 1.03
CA LYS A 68 19.74 -8.78 1.62
C LYS A 68 20.34 -7.52 2.28
N ASP A 69 19.86 -6.34 1.89
CA ASP A 69 20.38 -5.04 2.33
C ASP A 69 19.41 -4.33 3.29
N ALA A 70 18.26 -4.95 3.57
CA ALA A 70 17.19 -4.36 4.36
C ALA A 70 17.45 -4.44 5.86
N ASN A 71 17.19 -3.35 6.58
CA ASN A 71 17.26 -3.26 8.03
C ASN A 71 16.12 -2.38 8.60
N PRO A 72 14.87 -2.89 8.59
CA PRO A 72 13.69 -2.10 8.93
C PRO A 72 13.74 -1.46 10.32
N VAL A 73 13.21 -0.24 10.44
CA VAL A 73 13.21 0.55 11.69
C VAL A 73 12.58 -0.20 12.85
N ILE A 74 11.56 -1.02 12.58
CA ILE A 74 10.86 -1.87 13.56
C ILE A 74 11.73 -2.97 14.18
N ASN A 75 12.82 -3.36 13.49
CA ASN A 75 13.77 -4.38 13.97
C ASN A 75 14.99 -3.76 14.68
N GLN A 76 15.16 -2.45 14.60
CA GLN A 76 16.31 -1.78 15.20
C GLN A 76 16.08 -1.64 16.71
N PRO A 77 17.00 -2.14 17.57
CA PRO A 77 16.83 -2.02 19.01
C PRO A 77 16.94 -0.56 19.43
N MET A 78 15.96 -0.09 20.21
CA MET A 78 15.95 1.24 20.79
C MET A 78 15.20 1.27 22.13
N GLU A 79 15.60 2.17 23.01
CA GLU A 79 14.81 2.56 24.17
C GLU A 79 13.87 3.69 23.76
N ILE A 80 12.58 3.54 24.03
CA ILE A 80 11.56 4.53 23.67
C ILE A 80 11.37 5.48 24.84
N SER A 81 11.66 6.75 24.62
CA SER A 81 11.42 7.82 25.59
C SER A 81 9.92 8.00 25.89
N GLU A 82 9.59 8.59 27.04
CA GLU A 82 8.20 8.84 27.42
C GLU A 82 7.44 9.70 26.41
N LEU A 83 8.10 10.71 25.82
CA LEU A 83 7.51 11.54 24.77
C LEU A 83 7.24 10.73 23.50
N SER A 84 8.22 9.95 23.03
CA SER A 84 8.05 9.09 21.86
C SER A 84 6.98 8.01 22.08
N ARG A 85 6.88 7.46 23.30
CA ARG A 85 5.82 6.52 23.68
C ARG A 85 4.45 7.17 23.58
N LYS A 86 4.30 8.41 24.08
CA LYS A 86 3.04 9.16 23.96
C LYS A 86 2.69 9.42 22.50
N ASN A 87 3.65 9.86 21.69
CA ASN A 87 3.45 10.13 20.26
C ASN A 87 3.04 8.86 19.50
N LEU A 88 3.66 7.72 19.81
CA LEU A 88 3.25 6.42 19.27
C LEU A 88 1.82 6.05 19.68
N LEU A 89 1.43 6.22 20.95
CA LEU A 89 0.05 5.93 21.38
C LEU A 89 -0.98 6.84 20.70
N GLU A 90 -0.66 8.11 20.48
CA GLU A 90 -1.51 9.04 19.73
C GLU A 90 -1.62 8.63 18.26
N THR A 91 -0.51 8.20 17.64
CA THR A 91 -0.50 7.63 16.28
C THR A 91 -1.41 6.40 16.21
N LEU A 92 -1.33 5.48 17.17
CA LEU A 92 -2.17 4.28 17.20
C LEU A 92 -3.66 4.62 17.18
N GLU A 93 -4.06 5.63 17.97
CA GLU A 93 -5.44 6.10 18.04
C GLU A 93 -5.90 6.75 16.73
N LEU A 94 -5.05 7.60 16.12
CA LEU A 94 -5.35 8.25 14.83
C LEU A 94 -5.54 7.21 13.71
N GLU A 95 -4.59 6.29 13.58
CA GLU A 95 -4.56 5.29 12.51
C GLU A 95 -5.69 4.25 12.63
N THR A 96 -5.99 3.79 13.85
CA THR A 96 -7.12 2.87 14.06
C THR A 96 -8.47 3.55 13.84
N ARG A 97 -8.58 4.85 14.14
CA ARG A 97 -9.77 5.65 13.81
C ARG A 97 -9.93 5.82 12.31
N ALA A 98 -8.87 6.23 11.61
CA ALA A 98 -8.89 6.44 10.16
C ALA A 98 -9.25 5.13 9.44
N ASN A 99 -8.64 4.00 9.84
CA ASN A 99 -9.03 2.67 9.38
C ASN A 99 -10.54 2.41 9.50
N ALA A 100 -11.12 2.64 10.68
CA ALA A 100 -12.55 2.39 10.92
C ALA A 100 -13.46 3.30 10.07
N ILE A 101 -13.13 4.59 9.96
CA ILE A 101 -13.87 5.55 9.13
C ILE A 101 -13.80 5.13 7.66
N TYR A 102 -12.62 4.76 7.16
CA TYR A 102 -12.43 4.37 5.77
C TYR A 102 -13.10 3.03 5.44
N LEU A 103 -13.21 2.11 6.41
CA LEU A 103 -14.05 0.92 6.25
C LEU A 103 -15.54 1.27 6.11
N CYS A 104 -16.04 2.23 6.90
CA CYS A 104 -17.41 2.72 6.71
C CYS A 104 -17.59 3.34 5.32
N MET A 105 -16.69 4.23 4.90
CA MET A 105 -16.77 4.89 3.59
C MET A 105 -16.72 3.87 2.45
N ALA A 106 -15.86 2.87 2.57
CA ALA A 106 -15.75 1.77 1.63
C ALA A 106 -17.05 0.97 1.43
N ASP A 107 -17.81 0.76 2.50
CA ASP A 107 -19.05 -0.02 2.46
C ASP A 107 -20.27 0.82 2.00
N ASN A 108 -20.17 2.15 2.07
CA ASN A 108 -21.21 3.09 1.65
C ASN A 108 -20.91 3.78 0.30
N ALA A 109 -19.77 3.51 -0.32
CA ALA A 109 -19.34 4.15 -1.56
C ALA A 109 -20.31 3.91 -2.74
N ASP A 110 -20.51 4.93 -3.57
CA ASP A 110 -21.43 4.88 -4.72
C ASP A 110 -20.95 3.95 -5.83
N THR A 111 -19.63 3.78 -5.95
CA THR A 111 -19.01 3.00 -7.01
C THR A 111 -18.03 1.96 -6.47
N TYR A 112 -17.83 0.89 -7.24
CA TYR A 112 -16.85 -0.14 -6.94
C TYR A 112 -15.42 0.42 -6.84
N GLU A 113 -15.08 1.39 -7.69
CA GLU A 113 -13.77 2.04 -7.68
C GLU A 113 -13.52 2.76 -6.35
N ILE A 114 -14.46 3.61 -5.92
CA ILE A 114 -14.35 4.36 -4.65
C ILE A 114 -14.33 3.39 -3.46
N GLY A 115 -15.22 2.40 -3.46
CA GLY A 115 -15.27 1.39 -2.39
C GLY A 115 -13.98 0.59 -2.27
N THR A 116 -13.36 0.19 -3.39
CA THR A 116 -12.07 -0.53 -3.36
C THR A 116 -10.89 0.36 -3.02
N MET A 117 -10.91 1.64 -3.43
CA MET A 117 -9.94 2.65 -3.03
C MET A 117 -9.94 2.83 -1.50
N TYR A 118 -11.11 3.07 -0.90
CA TYR A 118 -11.21 3.22 0.57
C TYR A 118 -10.87 1.93 1.32
N LYS A 119 -11.23 0.75 0.79
CA LYS A 119 -10.76 -0.54 1.37
C LYS A 119 -9.25 -0.62 1.38
N ARG A 120 -8.59 -0.12 0.33
CA ARG A 120 -7.13 -0.11 0.28
C ARG A 120 -6.54 0.90 1.25
N LEU A 121 -7.09 2.12 1.30
CA LEU A 121 -6.65 3.15 2.24
C LEU A 121 -6.79 2.68 3.69
N ALA A 122 -7.93 2.07 4.05
CA ALA A 122 -8.13 1.46 5.35
C ALA A 122 -7.05 0.41 5.71
N LEU A 123 -6.63 -0.43 4.75
CA LEU A 123 -5.56 -1.40 4.98
C LEU A 123 -4.18 -0.73 5.18
N VAL A 124 -3.94 0.42 4.59
CA VAL A 124 -2.72 1.21 4.79
C VAL A 124 -2.68 1.76 6.21
N GLU A 125 -3.77 2.39 6.68
CA GLU A 125 -3.84 2.92 8.06
C GLU A 125 -3.75 1.79 9.11
N LEU A 126 -4.33 0.63 8.80
CA LEU A 126 -4.16 -0.54 9.65
C LEU A 126 -2.70 -0.98 9.74
N GLU A 127 -1.93 -0.90 8.65
CA GLU A 127 -0.51 -1.22 8.71
C GLU A 127 0.28 -0.16 9.49
N HIS A 128 -0.08 1.13 9.38
CA HIS A 128 0.49 2.17 10.25
C HIS A 128 0.27 1.85 11.73
N ALA A 129 -0.95 1.48 12.13
CA ALA A 129 -1.27 1.02 13.47
C ALA A 129 -0.48 -0.24 13.88
N ASN A 130 -0.31 -1.21 12.96
CA ASN A 130 0.49 -2.41 13.22
C ASN A 130 1.97 -2.10 13.47
N ILE A 131 2.54 -1.13 12.75
CA ILE A 131 3.92 -0.69 12.96
C ILE A 131 4.09 -0.12 14.36
N VAL A 132 3.17 0.76 14.77
CA VAL A 132 3.17 1.35 16.11
C VAL A 132 3.08 0.28 17.20
N ARG A 133 2.19 -0.70 17.02
CA ARG A 133 2.06 -1.85 17.92
C ARG A 133 3.37 -2.63 18.05
N LYS A 134 4.08 -2.85 16.93
CA LYS A 134 5.39 -3.53 16.91
C LYS A 134 6.43 -2.75 17.74
N PHE A 135 6.48 -1.41 17.61
CA PHE A 135 7.36 -0.57 18.43
C PHE A 135 7.01 -0.63 19.92
N LEU A 136 5.73 -0.49 20.25
CA LEU A 136 5.26 -0.46 21.63
C LEU A 136 5.24 -1.85 22.32
N LYS A 137 5.31 -2.93 21.52
CA LYS A 137 5.18 -4.33 21.96
C LYS A 137 3.87 -4.60 22.71
N ILE A 138 2.79 -4.05 22.18
CA ILE A 138 1.44 -4.25 22.69
C ILE A 138 0.60 -5.09 21.71
N GLU A 139 -0.64 -5.40 22.08
CA GLU A 139 -1.62 -5.95 21.16
C GLU A 139 -2.33 -4.82 20.40
N LEU A 140 -2.93 -5.15 19.25
CA LEU A 140 -3.69 -4.16 18.51
C LEU A 140 -4.99 -3.93 19.30
N PRO A 141 -5.43 -2.67 19.49
CA PRO A 141 -6.72 -2.41 20.11
C PRO A 141 -7.85 -3.13 19.37
N GLU A 142 -8.93 -3.44 20.09
CA GLU A 142 -10.13 -3.99 19.48
C GLU A 142 -10.68 -3.02 18.41
N HIS A 143 -11.30 -3.61 17.38
CA HIS A 143 -11.89 -2.83 16.31
C HIS A 143 -13.01 -1.93 16.86
N ARG A 144 -12.93 -0.64 16.51
CA ARG A 144 -13.96 0.36 16.78
C ARG A 144 -14.80 0.55 15.52
N GLU A 145 -16.11 0.61 15.67
CA GLU A 145 -16.98 1.06 14.58
C GLU A 145 -17.01 2.59 14.57
N GLU A 146 -16.96 3.17 13.38
CA GLU A 146 -17.10 4.61 13.15
C GLU A 146 -18.18 4.85 12.08
N THR A 147 -18.70 6.08 12.05
CA THR A 147 -19.71 6.48 11.06
C THR A 147 -19.09 7.37 9.98
N CYS A 148 -19.74 7.40 8.82
CA CYS A 148 -19.36 8.17 7.65
C CYS A 148 -20.62 8.77 6.99
N SER A 149 -20.43 9.71 6.06
CA SER A 149 -21.54 10.25 5.27
C SER A 149 -22.02 9.22 4.25
N SER A 150 -23.28 9.34 3.82
CA SER A 150 -23.79 8.61 2.66
C SER A 150 -23.35 9.24 1.33
N GLU A 151 -22.80 10.45 1.35
CA GLU A 151 -22.38 11.17 0.14
C GLU A 151 -20.85 11.11 -0.02
N ASP A 152 -20.38 10.56 -1.13
CA ASP A 152 -18.94 10.39 -1.40
C ASP A 152 -18.17 11.72 -1.37
N VAL A 153 -18.77 12.82 -1.85
CA VAL A 153 -18.13 14.14 -1.84
C VAL A 153 -17.84 14.64 -0.42
N GLU A 154 -18.77 14.42 0.52
CA GLU A 154 -18.55 14.77 1.92
C GLU A 154 -17.48 13.87 2.55
N ASN A 155 -17.45 12.59 2.17
CA ASN A 155 -16.43 11.64 2.61
C ASN A 155 -15.03 12.03 2.11
N PHE A 156 -14.88 12.47 0.85
CA PHE A 156 -13.59 12.95 0.32
C PHE A 156 -13.07 14.17 1.07
N GLN A 157 -13.94 15.15 1.33
CA GLN A 157 -13.57 16.32 2.15
C GLN A 157 -13.14 15.89 3.54
N LYS A 158 -13.89 14.94 4.15
CA LYS A 158 -13.56 14.44 5.47
C LYS A 158 -12.24 13.70 5.51
N THR A 159 -11.93 12.90 4.49
CA THR A 159 -10.65 12.21 4.36
C THR A 159 -9.52 13.22 4.30
N ILE A 160 -9.62 14.28 3.48
CA ILE A 160 -8.58 15.32 3.42
C ILE A 160 -8.34 15.94 4.79
N GLU A 161 -9.39 16.27 5.55
CA GLU A 161 -9.23 16.82 6.92
C GLU A 161 -8.48 15.86 7.86
N LEU A 162 -8.78 14.56 7.80
CA LEU A 162 -8.15 13.54 8.64
C LEU A 162 -6.67 13.37 8.27
N GLU A 163 -6.37 13.28 6.97
CA GLU A 163 -5.01 13.11 6.46
C GLU A 163 -4.14 14.35 6.67
N GLU A 164 -4.68 15.57 6.50
CA GLU A 164 -3.96 16.81 6.80
C GLU A 164 -3.61 16.90 8.28
N HIS A 165 -4.52 16.49 9.16
CA HIS A 165 -4.28 16.43 10.59
C HIS A 165 -3.18 15.42 10.95
N ALA A 166 -3.25 14.21 10.41
CA ALA A 166 -2.25 13.16 10.62
C ALA A 166 -0.88 13.59 10.07
N GLN A 167 -0.83 14.13 8.86
CA GLN A 167 0.38 14.70 8.24
C GLN A 167 1.06 15.72 9.17
N ASP A 168 0.32 16.70 9.67
CA ASP A 168 0.85 17.77 10.51
C ASP A 168 1.37 17.23 11.86
N ILE A 169 0.63 16.30 12.46
CA ILE A 169 1.04 15.65 13.71
C ILE A 169 2.33 14.84 13.49
N TYR A 170 2.43 14.04 12.42
CA TYR A 170 3.63 13.25 12.16
C TYR A 170 4.83 14.13 11.78
N ALA A 171 4.60 15.25 11.09
CA ALA A 171 5.63 16.24 10.82
C ALA A 171 6.17 16.87 12.12
N LYS A 172 5.33 16.99 13.16
CA LYS A 172 5.76 17.40 14.50
C LYS A 172 6.48 16.24 15.23
N PHE A 173 5.91 15.04 15.26
CA PHE A 173 6.49 13.89 15.96
C PHE A 173 7.88 13.51 15.43
N SER A 174 8.11 13.63 14.12
CA SER A 174 9.43 13.41 13.51
C SER A 174 10.51 14.39 14.03
N LYS A 175 10.12 15.60 14.46
CA LYS A 175 11.02 16.59 15.06
C LYS A 175 11.22 16.38 16.56
N GLU A 176 10.19 15.87 17.24
CA GLU A 176 10.20 15.62 18.69
C GLU A 176 10.93 14.33 19.07
N ALA A 177 10.82 13.29 18.26
CA ALA A 177 11.48 12.01 18.51
C ALA A 177 12.99 12.20 18.66
N VAL A 178 13.61 11.55 19.65
CA VAL A 178 15.06 11.56 19.83
C VAL A 178 15.72 10.35 19.17
N GLU A 179 14.95 9.27 19.03
CA GLU A 179 15.34 7.99 18.45
C GLU A 179 15.32 8.08 16.93
N GLN A 180 16.48 7.81 16.30
CA GLN A 180 16.60 7.88 14.85
C GLN A 180 15.58 6.99 14.10
N PRO A 181 15.27 5.75 14.53
CA PRO A 181 14.25 4.94 13.88
C PRO A 181 12.86 5.59 13.89
N LEU A 182 12.48 6.26 14.98
CA LEU A 182 11.18 6.95 15.09
C LEU A 182 11.12 8.24 14.26
N LYS A 183 12.23 8.99 14.17
CA LYS A 183 12.31 10.13 13.24
C LYS A 183 12.05 9.70 11.80
N ILE A 184 12.67 8.58 11.40
CA ILE A 184 12.50 8.00 10.06
C ILE A 184 11.06 7.53 9.86
N PHE A 185 10.51 6.80 10.83
CA PHE A 185 9.14 6.31 10.81
C PHE A 185 8.13 7.45 10.62
N PHE A 186 8.15 8.46 11.49
CA PHE A 186 7.21 9.58 11.40
C PHE A 186 7.41 10.42 10.13
N THR A 187 8.64 10.55 9.63
CA THR A 187 8.89 11.20 8.34
C THR A 187 8.24 10.42 7.19
N ALA A 188 8.26 9.08 7.24
CA ALA A 188 7.64 8.26 6.21
C ALA A 188 6.11 8.32 6.27
N LEU A 189 5.51 8.31 7.46
CA LEU A 189 4.06 8.51 7.63
C LEU A 189 3.62 9.88 7.12
N THR A 190 4.33 10.97 7.46
CA THR A 190 4.05 12.30 6.88
C THR A 190 4.00 12.28 5.36
N GLN A 191 4.85 11.48 4.71
CA GLN A 191 4.85 11.35 3.25
C GLN A 191 3.72 10.48 2.71
N ALA A 192 3.33 9.42 3.44
CA ALA A 192 2.20 8.59 3.09
C ALA A 192 0.90 9.41 3.15
N GLU A 193 0.68 10.18 4.22
CA GLU A 193 -0.55 10.97 4.37
C GLU A 193 -0.62 12.09 3.33
N GLN A 194 0.52 12.68 2.95
CA GLN A 194 0.59 13.59 1.80
C GLN A 194 0.12 12.93 0.50
N ASP A 195 0.56 11.70 0.26
CA ASP A 195 0.19 10.96 -0.94
C ASP A 195 -1.30 10.56 -0.90
N HIS A 196 -1.88 10.31 0.28
CA HIS A 196 -3.34 10.10 0.48
C HIS A 196 -4.15 11.36 0.16
N ILE A 197 -3.73 12.53 0.65
CA ILE A 197 -4.37 13.82 0.34
C ILE A 197 -4.40 14.05 -1.18
N GLU A 198 -3.25 13.86 -1.85
CA GLU A 198 -3.16 14.05 -3.30
C GLU A 198 -3.99 13.02 -4.07
N LEU A 199 -4.11 11.78 -3.58
CA LEU A 199 -5.02 10.78 -4.16
C LEU A 199 -6.47 11.28 -4.10
N ILE A 200 -6.93 11.71 -2.92
CA ILE A 200 -8.34 12.07 -2.68
C ILE A 200 -8.73 13.34 -3.44
N LYS A 201 -7.81 14.30 -3.62
CA LYS A 201 -8.03 15.49 -4.46
C LYS A 201 -8.37 15.17 -5.91
N ASN A 202 -8.06 13.97 -6.42
CA ASN A 202 -8.45 13.58 -7.79
C ASN A 202 -9.95 13.25 -7.93
N TYR A 203 -10.68 13.15 -6.82
CA TYR A 203 -12.11 12.83 -6.78
C TYR A 203 -13.00 14.06 -6.50
N ILE A 204 -12.41 15.25 -6.37
CA ILE A 204 -13.09 16.54 -6.09
C ILE A 204 -12.91 17.47 -7.29
#